data_AF-A0A932SML2-F1
#
_entry.id   AF-A0A932SML2-F1
#
_cell.length_a   1.000
_cell.length_b   1.000
_cell.length_c   1.000
_cell.angle_alpha   90.00
_cell.angle_beta   90.00
_cell.angle_gamma   90.00
#
_symmetry.space_group_name_H-M   'P 1'
#
loop_
_entity.id
_entity.type
_entity.pdbx_description
1 polymer ?
#
loop_
_entity_poly.entity_id
_entity_poly.type
_entity_poly.pdbx_seq_one_letter_code
_entity_poly.pdbx_strand_id
1 'polypeptide(L)'
;MTDRTDARRVIRVACRGAWALPEGKGLLDGDARVRTLRRVLVTYPGVRYILPDRIGLHAGAEDRLLETLSTLLTRQHWLVETVSVE
;
A
#
# COMPACT_ATOMS: atom_id res chain seq x y z
N MET A 1 21.77 -24.45 -2.19
CA MET A 1 21.09 -23.70 -1.12
C MET A 1 20.91 -22.28 -1.65
N THR A 2 19.87 -22.07 -2.45
CA THR A 2 19.69 -20.85 -3.23
C THR A 2 19.35 -19.70 -2.30
N ASP A 3 20.27 -18.74 -2.24
CA ASP A 3 20.04 -17.36 -1.83
C ASP A 3 18.93 -16.78 -2.74
N ARG A 4 17.68 -17.04 -2.36
CA ARG A 4 16.51 -16.43 -2.99
C ARG A 4 16.45 -15.06 -2.36
N THR A 5 17.09 -14.09 -3.00
CA THR A 5 16.93 -12.66 -2.72
C THR A 5 15.47 -12.40 -2.36
N ASP A 6 15.23 -12.18 -1.07
CA ASP A 6 13.95 -11.77 -0.51
C ASP A 6 13.73 -10.34 -1.02
N ALA A 7 13.35 -10.23 -2.29
CA ALA A 7 13.03 -8.98 -2.93
C ALA A 7 11.85 -8.42 -2.14
N ARG A 8 12.12 -7.42 -1.31
CA ARG A 8 11.11 -6.75 -0.50
C ARG A 8 10.06 -6.19 -1.44
N ARG A 9 8.92 -6.87 -1.58
CA ARG A 9 7.81 -6.40 -2.41
C ARG A 9 7.10 -5.26 -1.70
N VAL A 10 7.24 -4.05 -2.23
CA VAL A 10 6.68 -2.84 -1.63
C VAL A 10 5.85 -2.09 -2.65
N ILE A 11 4.64 -1.70 -2.26
CA ILE A 11 3.84 -0.75 -3.02
C ILE A 11 3.98 0.61 -2.36
N ARG A 12 4.54 1.60 -3.07
CA ARG A 12 4.57 3.00 -2.63
C ARG A 12 3.35 3.75 -3.11
N VAL A 13 2.94 4.71 -2.30
CA VAL A 13 1.75 5.52 -2.50
C VAL A 13 2.09 6.97 -2.18
N ALA A 14 1.95 7.86 -3.16
CA ALA A 14 1.88 9.30 -2.89
C ALA A 14 0.42 9.67 -2.61
N CYS A 15 0.17 10.33 -1.48
CA CYS A 15 -1.18 10.79 -1.12
C CYS A 15 -1.36 12.27 -1.48
N ARG A 16 -2.59 12.66 -1.81
CA ARG A 16 -2.94 14.02 -2.25
C ARG A 16 -3.17 14.96 -1.08
N GLY A 17 -2.91 16.25 -1.29
CA GLY A 17 -3.42 17.35 -0.47
C GLY A 17 -3.23 17.13 1.03
N ALA A 18 -4.32 17.20 1.80
CA ALA A 18 -4.29 17.06 3.27
C ALA A 18 -3.77 15.70 3.79
N TRP A 19 -3.70 14.68 2.93
CA TRP A 19 -3.16 13.36 3.27
C TRP A 19 -1.67 13.22 2.91
N ALA A 20 -1.12 14.13 2.11
CA ALA A 20 0.27 14.09 1.68
C ALA A 20 1.23 14.22 2.86
N LEU A 21 2.34 13.48 2.82
CA LEU A 21 3.41 13.61 3.80
C LEU A 21 4.32 14.81 3.48
N PRO A 22 4.98 15.40 4.49
CA PRO A 22 5.07 14.97 5.89
C PRO A 22 3.95 15.47 6.83
N GLU A 23 3.15 16.45 6.44
CA GLU A 23 2.15 17.08 7.31
C GLU A 23 0.90 16.19 7.54
N GLY A 24 0.52 15.42 6.53
CA GLY A 24 -0.56 14.45 6.58
C GLY A 24 -0.14 13.10 7.18
N LYS A 25 -1.07 12.14 7.15
CA LYS A 25 -0.83 10.78 7.67
C LYS A 25 -1.00 9.69 6.61
N GLY A 26 -1.23 10.06 5.35
CA GLY A 26 -1.36 9.16 4.22
C GLY A 26 -2.31 7.98 4.49
N LEU A 27 -1.82 6.76 4.22
CA LEU A 27 -2.56 5.53 4.48
C LEU A 27 -2.91 5.33 5.95
N LEU A 28 -2.28 6.05 6.88
CA LEU A 28 -2.53 5.95 8.31
C LEU A 28 -3.46 7.03 8.89
N ASP A 29 -4.07 7.86 8.04
CA ASP A 29 -4.98 8.92 8.47
C ASP A 29 -6.19 8.43 9.30
N GLY A 30 -6.74 9.32 10.12
CA GLY A 30 -7.90 9.07 10.98
C GLY A 30 -9.24 9.13 10.25
N ASP A 31 -9.27 9.69 9.04
CA ASP A 31 -10.45 9.77 8.18
C ASP A 31 -11.15 8.41 8.02
N ALA A 32 -12.49 8.40 8.08
CA ALA A 32 -13.27 7.17 8.06
C ALA A 32 -13.06 6.33 6.78
N ARG A 33 -12.84 6.97 5.63
CA ARG A 33 -12.61 6.28 4.36
C ARG A 33 -11.22 5.64 4.34
N VAL A 34 -10.21 6.34 4.89
CA VAL A 34 -8.85 5.79 5.02
C VAL A 34 -8.85 4.60 5.98
N ARG A 35 -9.58 4.69 7.09
CA ARG A 35 -9.78 3.57 8.03
C ARG A 35 -10.39 2.34 7.35
N THR A 36 -11.42 2.55 6.53
CA THR A 36 -12.06 1.47 5.75
C THR A 36 -11.10 0.86 4.74
N LEU A 37 -10.36 1.69 3.99
CA LEU A 37 -9.35 1.20 3.05
C LEU A 37 -8.29 0.34 3.75
N ARG A 38 -7.74 0.79 4.88
CA ARG A 38 -6.80 -0.01 5.68
C ARG A 38 -7.38 -1.36 6.10
N ARG A 39 -8.65 -1.38 6.54
CA ARG A 39 -9.32 -2.64 6.93
C ARG A 39 -9.40 -3.61 5.77
N VAL A 40 -9.68 -3.13 4.56
CA VAL A 40 -9.67 -3.95 3.34
C VAL A 40 -8.26 -4.42 3.01
N LEU A 41 -7.25 -3.55 3.09
CA LEU A 41 -5.86 -3.91 2.79
C LEU A 41 -5.35 -5.03 3.72
N VAL A 42 -5.69 -5.00 5.01
CA VAL A 42 -5.25 -6.06 5.94
C VAL A 42 -5.99 -7.38 5.78
N THR A 43 -7.06 -7.47 4.96
CA THR A 43 -7.67 -8.78 4.64
C THR A 43 -6.88 -9.56 3.60
N TYR A 44 -5.94 -8.93 2.90
CA TYR A 44 -5.10 -9.62 1.94
C TYR A 44 -3.95 -10.32 2.68
N PRO A 45 -3.87 -11.65 2.66
CA PRO A 45 -2.90 -12.40 3.47
C PRO A 45 -1.44 -12.15 3.07
N GLY A 46 -1.21 -11.61 1.87
CA GLY A 46 0.14 -11.22 1.44
C GLY A 46 0.60 -9.88 2.01
N VAL A 47 -0.27 -9.09 2.65
CA VAL A 47 0.08 -7.81 3.28
C VAL A 47 0.73 -8.04 4.63
N ARG A 48 1.98 -7.58 4.77
CA ARG A 48 2.79 -7.73 5.98
C ARG A 48 2.70 -6.52 6.91
N TYR A 49 2.78 -5.31 6.35
CA TYR A 49 2.67 -4.06 7.12
C TYR A 49 2.19 -2.90 6.25
N ILE A 50 1.64 -1.87 6.89
CA ILE A 50 1.22 -0.61 6.26
C ILE A 50 1.91 0.53 6.99
N LEU A 51 2.58 1.40 6.23
CA LEU A 51 3.14 2.68 6.67
C LEU A 51 2.38 3.82 5.96
N PRO A 52 2.57 5.09 6.36
CA PRO A 52 1.85 6.21 5.77
C PRO A 52 1.97 6.32 4.23
N ASP A 53 3.12 5.94 3.66
CA ASP A 53 3.45 6.06 2.23
C ASP A 53 3.61 4.72 1.50
N ARG A 54 3.47 3.57 2.18
CA ARG A 54 3.75 2.28 1.55
C ARG A 54 3.10 1.09 2.22
N ILE A 55 2.96 0.02 1.44
CA ILE A 55 2.47 -1.29 1.87
C ILE A 55 3.59 -2.30 1.61
N GLY A 56 4.03 -2.98 2.67
CA GLY A 56 4.98 -4.09 2.55
C GLY A 56 4.26 -5.41 2.40
N LEU A 57 4.69 -6.24 1.45
CA LEU A 57 4.18 -7.59 1.23
C LEU A 57 5.16 -8.66 1.72
N HIS A 58 4.66 -9.88 1.88
CA HIS A 58 5.50 -11.06 2.07
C HIS A 58 6.34 -11.35 0.81
N ALA A 59 7.55 -11.86 1.00
CA ALA A 59 8.48 -12.24 -0.08
C ALA A 59 7.86 -13.11 -1.18
N GLY A 60 6.99 -14.04 -0.77
CA GLY A 60 6.31 -14.97 -1.66
C GLY A 60 4.95 -14.48 -2.18
N ALA A 61 4.62 -13.20 -1.99
CA ALA A 61 3.37 -12.64 -2.51
C ALA A 61 3.36 -12.71 -4.05
N GLU A 62 2.30 -13.26 -4.62
CA GLU A 62 2.12 -13.40 -6.07
C GLU A 62 2.01 -12.04 -6.78
N ASP A 63 2.46 -11.96 -8.04
CA ASP A 63 2.35 -10.75 -8.87
C ASP A 63 0.90 -10.28 -9.03
N ARG A 64 -0.04 -11.23 -9.11
CA ARG A 64 -1.47 -10.92 -9.17
C ARG A 64 -1.97 -10.15 -7.94
N LEU A 65 -1.39 -10.39 -6.77
CA LEU A 65 -1.72 -9.63 -5.57
C LEU A 65 -1.21 -8.19 -5.68
N LEU A 66 0.02 -7.98 -6.17
CA LEU A 66 0.57 -6.65 -6.42
C LEU A 66 -0.31 -5.85 -7.39
N GLU A 67 -0.73 -6.46 -8.49
CA GLU A 67 -1.61 -5.84 -9.48
C GLU A 67 -2.98 -5.48 -8.87
N THR A 68 -3.55 -6.40 -8.08
CA THR A 68 -4.84 -6.21 -7.41
C THR A 68 -4.77 -5.03 -6.45
N LEU A 69 -3.74 -4.98 -5.60
CA LEU A 69 -3.55 -3.92 -4.62
C LEU A 69 -3.23 -2.58 -5.29
N SER A 70 -2.37 -2.58 -6.31
CA SER A 70 -2.06 -1.37 -7.08
C SER A 70 -3.31 -0.82 -7.76
N THR A 71 -4.13 -1.68 -8.36
CA THR A 71 -5.40 -1.27 -8.99
C THR A 71 -6.39 -0.74 -7.96
N LEU A 72 -6.51 -1.39 -6.80
CA LEU A 72 -7.37 -0.94 -5.70
C LEU A 72 -6.98 0.47 -5.24
N LEU A 73 -5.68 0.71 -5.02
CA LEU A 73 -5.12 1.98 -4.57
C LEU A 73 -5.31 3.08 -5.61
N THR A 74 -4.99 2.82 -6.89
CA THR A 74 -5.18 3.78 -7.99
C THR A 74 -6.63 4.21 -8.15
N ARG A 75 -7.61 3.33 -7.87
CA ARG A 75 -9.04 3.69 -7.89
C ARG A 75 -9.43 4.67 -6.77
N GLN A 76 -8.65 4.77 -5.71
CA GLN A 76 -8.86 5.73 -4.62
C GLN A 76 -8.31 7.12 -4.98
N HIS A 77 -8.70 7.67 -6.14
CA HIS A 77 -8.23 8.96 -6.66
C HIS A 77 -8.45 10.16 -5.73
N TRP A 78 -9.34 10.01 -4.75
CA TRP A 78 -9.58 11.00 -3.70
C TRP A 78 -8.43 11.07 -2.67
N LEU A 79 -7.70 9.97 -2.47
CA LEU A 79 -6.58 9.84 -1.53
C LEU A 79 -5.24 9.77 -2.26
N VAL A 80 -5.17 8.93 -3.30
CA VAL A 80 -3.93 8.52 -3.95
C VAL A 80 -3.66 9.38 -5.18
N GLU A 81 -2.44 9.90 -5.26
CA GLU A 81 -1.92 10.61 -6.42
C GLU A 81 -1.20 9.66 -7.37
N THR A 82 -0.26 8.88 -6.84
CA THR A 82 0.53 7.92 -7.62
C THR A 82 0.74 6.62 -6.83
N VAL A 83 0.97 5.54 -7.57
CA VAL A 83 1.32 4.21 -7.05
C VAL A 83 2.52 3.69 -7.83
N SER A 84 3.52 3.14 -7.14
CA SER A 84 4.65 2.44 -7.75
C SER A 84 4.97 1.14 -7.01
N VAL A 85 5.54 0.17 -7.71
CA VAL A 85 5.94 -1.14 -7.17
C VAL A 85 7.46 -1.23 -7.17
N GLU A 86 8.04 -1.66 -6.05
CA GLU A 86 9.47 -1.95 -5.82
C GLU A 86 9.68 -3.41 -5.43
#